data_AF-A0A314L191-F1
#
_entry.id   AF-A0A314L191-F1
#
_cell.length_a   1.000
_cell.length_b   1.000
_cell.length_c   1.000
_cell.angle_alpha   90.00
_cell.angle_beta   90.00
_cell.angle_gamma   90.00
#
_symmetry.space_group_name_H-M   'P 1'
#
loop_
_entity.id
_entity.type
_entity.pdbx_description
1 polymer ?
#
loop_
_entity_poly.entity_id
_entity_poly.type
_entity_poly.pdbx_seq_one_letter_code
_entity_poly.pdbx_strand_id
1 'polypeptide(L)'
;MAAKKLIALVIAFFALVLAIQRPSNALKILEDPICEEVNDCFEYCEDFIDGIARYATRECCDNLLILNGRVKYVDNGVRRYCYCIEDFTNSHYHPPYLQNRIGDLTAICGIHRSFPISEHMDCSKL
;
A
#
# COMPACT_ATOMS: atom_id res chain seq x y z
N MET A 1 -0.12 55.22 -22.81
CA MET A 1 -1.02 54.93 -21.66
C MET A 1 -1.58 53.50 -21.69
N ALA A 2 -1.90 52.93 -22.85
CA ALA A 2 -2.41 51.56 -22.99
C ALA A 2 -1.45 50.46 -22.49
N ALA A 3 -0.15 50.54 -22.80
CA ALA A 3 0.84 49.53 -22.39
C ALA A 3 0.95 49.35 -20.87
N LYS A 4 0.84 50.44 -20.09
CA LYS A 4 0.85 50.39 -18.61
C LYS A 4 -0.37 49.65 -18.05
N LYS A 5 -1.54 49.81 -18.69
CA LYS A 5 -2.77 49.10 -18.32
C LYS A 5 -2.69 47.61 -18.66
N LEU A 6 -2.12 47.27 -19.81
CA LEU A 6 -1.85 45.88 -20.20
C LEU A 6 -0.90 45.18 -19.23
N ILE A 7 0.21 45.84 -18.86
CA ILE A 7 1.17 45.29 -17.89
C ILE A 7 0.50 45.06 -16.52
N ALA A 8 -0.31 46.02 -16.05
CA ALA A 8 -1.03 45.88 -14.79
C ALA A 8 -2.03 44.71 -14.80
N LEU A 9 -2.72 44.47 -15.92
CA LEU A 9 -3.63 43.34 -16.08
C LEU A 9 -2.89 41.99 -16.08
N VAL A 10 -1.73 41.92 -16.73
CA VAL A 10 -0.91 40.70 -16.75
C VAL A 10 -0.39 40.37 -15.34
N ILE A 11 0.07 41.37 -14.59
CA ILE A 11 0.54 41.19 -13.21
C ILE A 11 -0.61 40.75 -12.29
N ALA A 12 -1.78 41.39 -12.42
CA ALA A 12 -2.96 41.03 -11.64
C ALA A 12 -3.43 39.59 -11.93
N PHE A 13 -3.39 39.18 -13.20
CA PHE A 13 -3.72 37.82 -13.60
C PHE A 13 -2.72 36.79 -13.04
N PHE A 14 -1.42 37.06 -13.13
CA PHE A 14 -0.38 36.21 -12.54
C PHE A 14 -0.54 36.08 -11.01
N ALA A 15 -0.82 37.18 -10.31
CA ALA A 15 -1.04 37.16 -8.87
C ALA A 15 -2.29 36.35 -8.50
N LEU A 16 -3.36 36.43 -9.30
CA LEU A 16 -4.58 35.65 -9.10
C LEU A 16 -4.32 34.14 -9.30
N VAL A 17 -3.57 33.77 -10.34
CA VAL A 17 -3.19 32.37 -10.60
C VAL A 17 -2.36 31.81 -9.44
N LEU A 18 -1.39 32.57 -8.94
CA LEU A 18 -0.57 32.18 -7.79
C LEU A 18 -1.38 32.06 -6.49
N ALA A 19 -2.44 32.85 -6.31
CA ALA A 19 -3.33 32.76 -5.14
C ALA A 19 -4.28 31.56 -5.20
N ILE A 20 -4.64 31.09 -6.40
CA ILE A 20 -5.48 29.89 -6.60
C ILE A 20 -4.65 28.61 -6.50
N GLN A 21 -3.34 28.69 -6.79
CA GLN A 21 -2.38 27.66 -6.43
C GLN A 21 -2.24 27.60 -4.91
N ARG A 22 -3.20 26.94 -4.25
CA ARG A 22 -2.92 26.35 -2.95
C ARG A 22 -1.65 25.51 -3.16
N PRO A 23 -0.60 25.64 -2.35
CA PRO A 23 0.33 24.54 -2.23
C PRO A 23 -0.55 23.36 -1.83
N SER A 24 -0.81 22.49 -2.78
CA SER A 24 -1.21 21.15 -2.46
C SER A 24 -0.02 20.69 -1.63
N ASN A 25 -0.17 20.67 -0.32
CA ASN A 25 0.49 19.69 0.50
C ASN A 25 -0.08 18.35 0.01
N ALA A 26 0.26 17.95 -1.21
CA ALA A 26 0.48 16.56 -1.50
C ALA A 26 1.52 16.22 -0.46
N LEU A 27 1.04 15.68 0.65
CA LEU A 27 1.81 14.86 1.53
C LEU A 27 2.59 13.98 0.56
N LYS A 28 3.87 14.29 0.36
CA LYS A 28 4.80 13.25 -0.02
C LYS A 28 4.60 12.25 1.10
N ILE A 29 3.75 11.24 0.85
CA ILE A 29 3.74 10.04 1.65
C ILE A 29 5.21 9.70 1.69
N LEU A 30 5.80 9.84 2.87
CA LEU A 30 7.09 9.26 3.12
C LEU A 30 6.82 7.79 2.88
N GLU A 31 7.11 7.31 1.69
CA GLU A 31 6.90 5.94 1.29
C GLU A 31 7.59 5.13 2.38
N ASP A 32 6.77 4.43 3.16
CA ASP A 32 7.27 3.69 4.30
C ASP A 32 8.06 2.55 3.69
N PRO A 33 9.39 2.50 3.85
CA PRO A 33 10.20 1.47 3.20
C PRO A 33 9.78 0.07 3.65
N ILE A 34 9.13 -0.05 4.81
CA ILE A 34 8.52 -1.30 5.26
C ILE A 34 7.29 -1.66 4.42
N CYS A 35 6.45 -0.69 4.06
CA CYS A 35 5.29 -0.96 3.22
C CYS A 35 5.69 -1.20 1.77
N GLU A 36 6.71 -0.51 1.25
CA GLU A 36 7.30 -0.82 -0.07
C GLU A 36 7.76 -2.29 -0.11
N GLU A 37 8.53 -2.73 0.89
CA GLU A 37 8.96 -4.14 1.00
C GLU A 37 7.78 -5.12 1.11
N VAL A 38 6.79 -4.79 1.94
CA VAL A 38 5.59 -5.63 2.12
C VAL A 38 4.83 -5.75 0.80
N ASN A 39 4.65 -4.66 0.06
CA ASN A 39 3.94 -4.63 -1.21
C ASN A 39 4.66 -5.49 -2.26
N ASP A 40 5.95 -5.24 -2.46
CA ASP A 40 6.81 -5.98 -3.39
C ASP A 40 6.85 -7.49 -3.09
N CYS A 41 6.77 -7.87 -1.82
CA CYS A 41 6.76 -9.27 -1.43
C CYS A 41 5.37 -9.89 -1.52
N PHE A 42 4.33 -9.16 -1.15
CA PHE A 42 2.97 -9.67 -1.01
C PHE A 42 2.22 -9.77 -2.34
N GLU A 43 2.56 -8.95 -3.34
CA GLU A 43 1.94 -8.99 -4.68
C GLU A 43 1.92 -10.40 -5.30
N TYR A 44 2.96 -11.21 -5.06
CA TYR A 44 3.05 -12.58 -5.60
C TYR A 44 1.95 -13.52 -5.11
N CYS A 45 1.29 -13.18 -4.00
CA CYS A 45 0.26 -13.99 -3.38
C CYS A 45 -1.16 -13.57 -3.74
N GLU A 46 -1.36 -12.36 -4.26
CA GLU A 46 -2.66 -11.75 -4.44
C GLU A 46 -3.57 -12.57 -5.37
N ASP A 47 -3.08 -12.89 -6.56
CA ASP A 47 -3.80 -13.71 -7.55
C ASP A 47 -4.26 -15.07 -6.96
N PHE A 48 -3.53 -15.62 -5.99
CA PHE A 48 -3.96 -16.86 -5.36
C PHE A 48 -5.10 -16.62 -4.37
N ILE A 49 -4.97 -15.60 -3.51
CA ILE A 49 -5.92 -15.33 -2.42
C ILE A 49 -7.23 -14.72 -2.93
N ASP A 50 -7.20 -13.95 -4.02
CA ASP A 50 -8.40 -13.41 -4.68
C ASP A 50 -9.11 -14.46 -5.58
N GLY A 51 -8.44 -15.59 -5.84
CA GLY A 51 -8.97 -16.73 -6.56
C GLY A 51 -8.73 -16.72 -8.09
N ILE A 52 -7.99 -15.76 -8.63
CA ILE A 52 -7.62 -15.70 -10.05
C ILE A 52 -6.73 -16.89 -10.44
N ALA A 53 -5.62 -17.08 -9.72
CA ALA A 53 -4.72 -18.21 -9.87
C ALA A 53 -5.27 -19.43 -9.13
N ARG A 54 -5.07 -20.63 -9.67
CA ARG A 54 -5.52 -21.88 -9.00
C ARG A 54 -4.60 -22.33 -7.87
N TYR A 55 -3.33 -21.96 -7.92
CA TYR A 55 -2.29 -22.43 -7.00
C TYR A 55 -1.46 -21.24 -6.53
N ALA A 56 -0.99 -21.27 -5.28
CA ALA A 56 0.02 -20.34 -4.83
C ALA A 56 1.33 -20.60 -5.57
N THR A 57 1.98 -19.53 -6.03
CA THR A 57 3.28 -19.60 -6.68
C THR A 57 4.36 -19.93 -5.64
N ARG A 58 5.52 -20.40 -6.12
CA ARG A 58 6.67 -20.58 -5.25
C ARG A 58 7.15 -19.24 -4.69
N GLU A 59 7.11 -18.22 -5.54
CA GLU A 59 7.45 -16.83 -5.24
C GLU A 59 6.56 -16.27 -4.11
N CYS A 60 5.25 -16.56 -4.12
CA CYS A 60 4.37 -16.22 -3.00
C CYS A 60 4.87 -16.83 -1.68
N CYS A 61 5.17 -18.13 -1.67
CA CYS A 61 5.60 -18.81 -0.45
C CYS A 61 6.97 -18.32 0.04
N ASP A 62 7.93 -18.15 -0.87
CA ASP A 62 9.28 -17.68 -0.54
C ASP A 62 9.21 -16.25 0.02
N ASN A 63 8.41 -15.36 -0.57
CA ASN A 63 8.24 -13.99 -0.07
C ASN A 63 7.45 -13.92 1.24
N LEU A 64 6.39 -14.73 1.42
CA LEU A 64 5.71 -14.82 2.71
C LEU A 64 6.65 -15.29 3.83
N LEU A 65 7.57 -16.22 3.54
CA LEU A 65 8.56 -16.67 4.51
C LEU A 65 9.53 -15.54 4.88
N ILE A 66 9.95 -14.73 3.90
CA ILE A 66 10.80 -13.55 4.13
C ILE A 66 10.09 -12.57 5.06
N LEU A 67 8.86 -12.16 4.72
CA LEU A 67 8.05 -11.24 5.53
C LEU A 67 7.85 -11.79 6.95
N ASN A 68 7.51 -13.07 7.06
CA ASN A 68 7.29 -13.74 8.35
C ASN A 68 8.55 -13.79 9.21
N GLY A 69 9.73 -13.90 8.61
CA GLY A 69 11.02 -13.86 9.29
C GLY A 69 11.44 -12.46 9.73
N ARG A 70 11.06 -11.43 8.96
CA ARG A 70 11.49 -10.03 9.15
C ARG A 70 10.63 -9.24 10.13
N VAL A 71 9.32 -9.51 10.17
CA VAL A 71 8.35 -8.75 10.99
C VAL A 71 8.78 -8.59 12.46
N LYS A 72 9.46 -9.58 13.05
CA LYS A 72 9.93 -9.55 14.44
C LYS A 72 11.10 -8.61 14.72
N TYR A 73 11.79 -8.16 13.68
CA TYR A 73 12.93 -7.23 13.77
C TYR A 73 12.52 -5.78 13.48
N VAL A 74 11.26 -5.55 13.09
CA VAL A 74 10.70 -4.23 12.85
C VAL A 74 10.02 -3.73 14.13
N ASP A 75 10.31 -2.50 14.52
CA ASP A 75 9.62 -1.88 15.64
C ASP A 75 8.10 -1.81 15.39
N ASN A 76 7.32 -2.33 16.34
CA ASN A 76 5.89 -2.53 16.18
C ASN A 76 5.51 -3.28 14.88
N GLY A 77 6.34 -4.23 14.47
CA GLY A 77 6.32 -4.84 13.13
C GLY A 77 5.02 -5.52 12.75
N VAL A 78 4.39 -6.29 13.66
CA VAL A 78 3.12 -6.99 13.36
C VAL A 78 2.01 -5.98 13.01
N ARG A 79 1.89 -4.91 13.81
CA ARG A 79 0.94 -3.82 13.54
C ARG A 79 1.28 -3.08 12.26
N ARG A 80 2.57 -2.83 11.99
CA ARG A 80 3.01 -2.13 10.79
C ARG A 80 2.74 -2.93 9.52
N TYR A 81 3.07 -4.21 9.51
CA TYR A 81 2.79 -5.13 8.40
C TYR A 81 1.28 -5.26 8.16
N CYS A 82 0.48 -5.30 9.23
CA CYS A 82 -0.97 -5.24 9.12
C CYS A 82 -1.42 -4.00 8.33
N TYR A 83 -0.98 -2.80 8.70
CA TYR A 83 -1.34 -1.59 7.97
C TYR A 83 -0.83 -1.59 6.52
N CYS A 84 0.40 -2.04 6.27
CA CYS A 84 0.93 -2.09 4.91
C CYS A 84 0.15 -3.05 4.01
N ILE A 85 -0.25 -4.22 4.53
CA ILE A 85 -1.08 -5.16 3.76
C ILE A 85 -2.46 -4.57 3.52
N GLU A 86 -3.10 -3.97 4.53
CA GLU A 86 -4.41 -3.30 4.34
C GLU A 86 -4.33 -2.16 3.32
N ASP A 87 -3.26 -1.37 3.34
CA ASP A 87 -3.04 -0.30 2.36
C ASP A 87 -2.83 -0.87 0.96
N PHE A 88 -1.99 -1.91 0.82
CA PHE A 88 -1.77 -2.63 -0.43
C PHE A 88 -3.09 -3.10 -1.03
N THR A 89 -3.91 -3.85 -0.27
CA THR A 89 -5.20 -4.38 -0.77
C THR A 89 -6.12 -3.26 -1.22
N ASN A 90 -6.14 -2.13 -0.50
CA ASN A 90 -7.05 -1.03 -0.81
C ASN A 90 -6.48 -0.02 -1.84
N SER A 91 -5.22 -0.18 -2.27
CA SER A 91 -4.54 0.74 -3.20
C SER A 91 -4.88 0.50 -4.68
N HIS A 92 -5.44 -0.66 -5.01
CA HIS A 92 -5.75 -1.06 -6.38
C HIS A 92 -7.01 -1.94 -6.42
N TYR A 93 -7.50 -2.25 -7.64
CA TYR A 93 -8.66 -3.11 -7.80
C TYR A 93 -8.24 -4.58 -7.84
N HIS A 94 -8.84 -5.40 -6.98
CA HIS A 94 -8.74 -6.85 -7.00
C HIS A 94 -10.11 -7.49 -6.64
N PRO A 95 -10.36 -8.77 -6.97
CA PRO A 95 -11.51 -9.50 -6.44
C PRO A 95 -11.44 -9.69 -4.91
N PRO A 96 -12.57 -9.83 -4.20
CA PRO A 96 -12.57 -10.03 -2.76
C PRO A 96 -11.73 -11.22 -2.32
N TYR A 97 -10.98 -11.07 -1.23
CA TYR A 97 -10.08 -12.13 -0.77
C TYR A 97 -10.87 -13.33 -0.23
N LEU A 98 -10.51 -14.51 -0.74
CA LEU A 98 -11.10 -15.78 -0.33
C LEU A 98 -10.48 -16.26 0.97
N GLN A 99 -11.23 -16.17 2.07
CA GLN A 99 -10.76 -16.51 3.42
C GLN A 99 -10.22 -17.94 3.54
N ASN A 100 -10.82 -18.90 2.83
CA ASN A 100 -10.31 -20.27 2.81
C ASN A 100 -8.90 -20.35 2.19
N ARG A 101 -8.63 -19.56 1.13
CA ARG A 101 -7.33 -19.53 0.48
C ARG A 101 -6.27 -18.83 1.30
N ILE A 102 -6.65 -17.75 2.00
CA ILE A 102 -5.79 -17.17 3.03
C ILE A 102 -5.45 -18.26 4.06
N GLY A 103 -6.41 -19.05 4.53
CA GLY A 103 -6.15 -20.20 5.40
C GLY A 103 -5.18 -21.23 4.81
N ASP A 104 -5.37 -21.59 3.54
CA ASP A 104 -4.60 -22.62 2.84
C ASP A 104 -3.10 -22.27 2.69
N LEU A 105 -2.74 -20.98 2.62
CA LEU A 105 -1.34 -20.54 2.53
C LEU A 105 -0.45 -21.13 3.64
N THR A 106 -0.98 -21.35 4.84
CA THR A 106 -0.22 -21.98 5.94
C THR A 106 0.17 -23.41 5.61
N ALA A 107 -0.77 -24.20 5.06
CA ALA A 107 -0.51 -25.59 4.68
C ALA A 107 0.35 -25.67 3.42
N ILE A 108 0.06 -24.84 2.40
CA ILE A 108 0.75 -24.84 1.11
C ILE A 108 2.21 -24.39 1.27
N CYS A 109 2.45 -23.29 1.98
CA CYS A 109 3.79 -22.73 2.16
C CYS A 109 4.53 -23.30 3.37
N GLY A 110 3.88 -24.12 4.21
CA GLY A 110 4.48 -24.68 5.41
C GLY A 110 4.86 -23.62 6.47
N ILE A 111 4.09 -22.54 6.56
CA ILE A 111 4.37 -21.40 7.45
C ILE A 111 3.23 -21.14 8.44
N HIS A 112 3.58 -20.89 9.70
CA HIS A 112 2.68 -20.21 10.62
C HIS A 112 2.93 -18.70 10.51
N ARG A 113 1.98 -17.97 9.92
CA ARG A 113 2.10 -16.52 9.73
C ARG A 113 2.05 -15.78 11.07
N SER A 114 2.86 -14.72 11.17
CA SER A 114 3.01 -13.89 12.36
C SER A 114 2.26 -12.55 12.25
N PHE A 115 1.60 -12.30 11.11
CA PHE A 115 0.79 -11.12 10.83
C PHE A 115 -0.51 -11.54 10.10
N PRO A 116 -1.60 -10.76 10.25
CA PRO A 116 -2.86 -11.03 9.58
C PRO A 116 -2.85 -10.61 8.10
N ILE A 117 -3.79 -11.15 7.33
CA ILE A 117 -4.08 -10.76 5.94
C ILE A 117 -5.61 -10.64 5.82
N SER A 118 -6.11 -9.47 5.42
CA SER A 118 -7.52 -9.20 5.12
C SER A 118 -7.62 -7.81 4.47
N GLU A 119 -8.65 -7.59 3.66
CA GLU A 119 -8.98 -6.27 3.08
C GLU A 119 -9.46 -5.27 4.15
N HIS A 120 -9.94 -5.79 5.28
CA HIS A 120 -10.49 -5.03 6.39
C HIS A 120 -9.86 -5.54 7.68
N MET A 121 -8.87 -4.82 8.22
CA MET A 121 -8.14 -5.20 9.42
C MET A 121 -8.28 -4.15 10.50
N ASP A 122 -8.46 -4.58 11.76
CA ASP A 122 -8.34 -3.69 12.90
C ASP A 122 -6.92 -3.75 13.46
N CYS A 123 -5.97 -3.16 12.74
CA CYS A 123 -4.55 -3.18 13.11
C CYS A 123 -4.26 -2.46 14.44
N SER A 124 -5.19 -1.61 14.92
CA SER A 124 -5.03 -0.88 16.18
C SER A 124 -4.98 -1.80 17.41
N LYS A 125 -5.58 -3.00 17.29
CA LYS A 125 -5.71 -4.00 18.37
C LYS A 125 -4.58 -5.03 18.41
N LEU A 126 -3.60 -4.95 17.52
CA LEU A 126 -2.43 -5.83 17.45
C LEU A 126 -1.28 -5.37 18.36
#